data_AF-A0A932WUE7-F1
#
_entry.id   AF-A0A932WUE7-F1
#
_cell.length_a   1.000
_cell.length_b   1.000
_cell.length_c   1.000
_cell.angle_alpha   90.00
_cell.angle_beta   90.00
_cell.angle_gamma   90.00
#
_symmetry.space_group_name_H-M   'P 1'
#
loop_
_entity.id
_entity.type
_entity.pdbx_description
1 polymer ?
#
loop_
_entity_poly.entity_id
_entity_poly.type
_entity_poly.pdbx_seq_one_letter_code
_entity_poly.pdbx_strand_id
1 'polypeptide(L)'
;MPVACETLRRQLQETWFGKASGNWSPKCDIVVLPTVSEYSRTLGPGSEQSSGCASLDIEHEQVVKRRIDLRGDADDWLSAALPHELTHIIVADRFTKRQIPRWADEGMAILAEPLAKRARRSAAMQHALARQRPQTAGELMAIGQYPSGDRRDAFLGQSASLVAYLLEQGSPDKFLEFVERSATHDYDRALADVYQIASRNRFEVAWQAQMFSRGESAELFASRIEVVTSGWRAN
;
A
#
# COMPACT_ATOMS: atom_id res chain seq x y z
N MET A 1 -10.89 -13.31 -16.30
CA MET A 1 -10.55 -12.44 -15.17
C MET A 1 -9.91 -13.17 -13.97
N PRO A 2 -10.49 -14.29 -13.47
CA PRO A 2 -9.98 -14.93 -12.24
C PRO A 2 -8.50 -15.34 -12.30
N VAL A 3 -8.06 -15.92 -13.42
CA VAL A 3 -6.65 -16.32 -13.63
C VAL A 3 -5.71 -15.13 -13.47
N ALA A 4 -6.02 -13.98 -14.07
CA ALA A 4 -5.12 -12.83 -14.00
C ALA A 4 -5.10 -12.18 -12.59
N CYS A 5 -6.22 -12.22 -11.87
CA CYS A 5 -6.27 -11.79 -10.46
C CYS A 5 -5.42 -12.72 -9.57
N GLU A 6 -5.48 -14.03 -9.79
CA GLU A 6 -4.63 -15.01 -9.10
C GLU A 6 -3.15 -14.86 -9.48
N THR A 7 -2.83 -14.57 -10.75
CA THR A 7 -1.46 -14.25 -11.18
C THR A 7 -0.94 -13.01 -10.45
N LEU A 8 -1.72 -11.91 -10.46
CA LEU A 8 -1.34 -10.68 -9.77
C LEU A 8 -1.16 -10.90 -8.26
N ARG A 9 -2.08 -11.64 -7.61
CA ARG A 9 -1.94 -12.03 -6.19
C ARG A 9 -0.60 -12.72 -5.94
N ARG A 10 -0.25 -13.70 -6.78
CA ARG A 10 1.01 -14.45 -6.63
C ARG A 10 2.22 -13.55 -6.83
N GLN A 11 2.22 -12.70 -7.84
CA GLN A 11 3.28 -11.72 -8.07
C GLN A 11 3.46 -10.79 -6.86
N LEU A 12 2.36 -10.25 -6.32
CA LEU A 12 2.40 -9.39 -5.14
C LEU A 12 2.94 -10.14 -3.90
N GLN A 13 2.53 -11.40 -3.69
CA GLN A 13 3.05 -12.22 -2.60
C GLN A 13 4.53 -12.58 -2.79
N GLU A 14 4.97 -12.92 -4.00
CA GLU A 14 6.38 -13.17 -4.31
C GLU A 14 7.22 -11.91 -4.09
N THR A 15 6.68 -10.74 -4.43
CA THR A 15 7.40 -9.47 -4.29
C THR A 15 7.51 -9.04 -2.82
N TRP A 16 6.45 -9.20 -2.02
CA TRP A 16 6.46 -8.80 -0.60
C TRP A 16 7.00 -9.86 0.37
N PHE A 17 6.79 -11.14 0.08
CA PHE A 17 7.07 -12.25 1.02
C PHE A 17 8.11 -13.25 0.49
N GLY A 18 8.68 -13.00 -0.70
CA GLY A 18 9.65 -13.90 -1.36
C GLY A 18 9.07 -15.21 -1.88
N LYS A 19 7.78 -15.49 -1.61
CA LYS A 19 7.08 -16.69 -2.09
C LYS A 19 5.57 -16.45 -2.17
N ALA A 20 4.94 -17.00 -3.20
CA ALA A 20 3.48 -17.09 -3.27
C ALA A 20 2.96 -18.27 -2.43
N SER A 21 1.88 -18.03 -1.69
CA SER A 21 1.05 -19.12 -1.14
C SER A 21 0.28 -19.79 -2.28
N GLY A 22 0.28 -21.12 -2.31
CA GLY A 22 -0.35 -21.91 -3.37
C GLY A 22 -1.88 -21.75 -3.38
N ASN A 23 -2.52 -22.14 -2.28
CA ASN A 23 -3.95 -21.97 -2.06
C ASN A 23 -4.17 -21.10 -0.81
N TRP A 24 -5.14 -20.20 -0.90
CA TRP A 24 -5.60 -19.37 0.21
C TRP A 24 -7.11 -19.53 0.36
N SER A 25 -7.58 -19.49 1.61
CA SER A 25 -9.00 -19.65 1.97
C SER A 25 -9.36 -18.65 3.08
N PRO A 26 -10.53 -18.02 3.03
CA PRO A 26 -11.42 -17.91 1.87
C PRO A 26 -10.77 -17.18 0.68
N LYS A 27 -11.33 -17.33 -0.53
CA LYS A 27 -10.90 -16.51 -1.68
C LYS A 27 -11.36 -15.05 -1.51
N CYS A 28 -10.77 -14.16 -2.29
CA CYS A 28 -11.21 -12.77 -2.37
C CYS A 28 -12.32 -12.60 -3.42
N ASP A 29 -13.45 -12.02 -3.02
CA ASP A 29 -14.49 -11.59 -3.93
C ASP A 29 -14.07 -10.30 -4.63
N ILE A 30 -13.98 -10.30 -5.96
CA ILE A 30 -13.69 -9.10 -6.74
C ILE A 30 -14.97 -8.68 -7.44
N VAL A 31 -15.48 -7.50 -7.12
CA VAL A 31 -16.71 -6.93 -7.66
C VAL A 31 -16.39 -5.65 -8.42
N VAL A 32 -16.73 -5.62 -9.70
CA VAL A 32 -16.55 -4.45 -10.55
C VAL A 32 -17.92 -3.79 -10.73
N LEU A 33 -18.09 -2.62 -10.13
CA LEU A 33 -19.33 -1.84 -10.17
C LEU A 33 -19.29 -0.92 -11.41
N PRO A 34 -20.26 -1.02 -12.35
CA PRO A 34 -20.15 -0.38 -13.67
C PRO A 34 -19.92 1.13 -13.66
N THR A 35 -20.45 1.84 -12.66
CA THR A 35 -20.43 3.31 -12.60
C THR A 35 -20.07 3.82 -11.22
N VAL A 36 -19.55 5.04 -11.13
CA VAL A 36 -19.34 5.76 -9.86
C VAL A 36 -20.63 5.82 -9.01
N SER A 37 -21.80 5.92 -9.64
CA SER A 37 -23.09 5.96 -8.93
C SER A 37 -23.41 4.64 -8.22
N GLU A 38 -23.20 3.51 -8.89
CA GLU A 38 -23.37 2.18 -8.28
C GLU A 38 -22.31 1.90 -7.22
N TYR A 39 -21.07 2.31 -7.48
CA TYR A 39 -19.96 2.24 -6.54
C TYR A 39 -20.28 2.97 -5.23
N SER A 40 -20.65 4.25 -5.32
CA SER A 40 -21.00 5.05 -4.15
C SER A 40 -22.28 4.60 -3.44
N ARG A 41 -23.26 4.06 -4.16
CA ARG A 41 -24.45 3.46 -3.54
C ARG A 41 -24.10 2.22 -2.71
N THR A 42 -23.12 1.44 -3.16
CA THR A 42 -22.72 0.19 -2.51
C THR A 42 -21.84 0.44 -1.29
N LEU A 43 -20.86 1.35 -1.40
CA LEU A 43 -19.87 1.60 -0.36
C LEU A 43 -20.20 2.78 0.56
N GLY A 44 -21.18 3.59 0.19
CA GLY A 44 -21.60 4.77 0.93
C GLY A 44 -20.87 6.06 0.53
N PRO A 45 -21.26 7.19 1.16
CA PRO A 45 -20.76 8.52 0.80
C PRO A 45 -19.24 8.66 0.97
N GLY A 46 -18.59 9.37 0.05
CA GLY A 46 -17.15 9.64 0.07
C GLY A 46 -16.31 8.62 -0.71
N SER A 47 -16.88 7.45 -1.04
CA SER A 47 -16.20 6.42 -1.80
C SER A 47 -15.89 6.85 -3.24
N GLU A 48 -16.64 7.79 -3.82
CA GLU A 48 -16.41 8.37 -5.16
C GLU A 48 -15.01 8.96 -5.35
N GLN A 49 -14.30 9.22 -4.25
CA GLN A 49 -12.91 9.70 -4.24
C GLN A 49 -11.87 8.60 -4.50
N SER A 50 -12.30 7.34 -4.61
CA SER A 50 -11.47 6.16 -4.87
C SER A 50 -11.90 5.45 -6.16
N SER A 51 -11.01 4.62 -6.70
CA SER A 51 -11.33 3.71 -7.80
C SER A 51 -11.44 2.25 -7.34
N GLY A 52 -11.20 1.99 -6.06
CA GLY A 52 -11.21 0.67 -5.44
C GLY A 52 -11.35 0.77 -3.92
N CYS A 53 -11.83 -0.31 -3.31
CA CYS A 53 -11.92 -0.46 -1.86
C CYS A 53 -11.80 -1.93 -1.47
N ALA A 54 -10.77 -2.25 -0.68
CA ALA A 54 -10.63 -3.52 -0.01
C ALA A 54 -11.43 -3.54 1.31
N SER A 55 -12.11 -4.65 1.55
CA SER A 55 -12.80 -4.97 2.80
C SER A 55 -12.40 -6.36 3.26
N LEU A 56 -12.07 -6.50 4.54
CA LEU A 56 -11.65 -7.76 5.13
C LEU A 56 -12.18 -7.89 6.56
N ASP A 57 -12.55 -9.11 6.93
CA ASP A 57 -12.95 -9.47 8.28
C ASP A 57 -11.95 -10.48 8.84
N ILE A 58 -11.49 -10.23 10.08
CA ILE A 58 -10.57 -11.08 10.81
C ILE A 58 -11.26 -11.54 12.09
N GLU A 59 -11.36 -12.85 12.26
CA GLU A 59 -11.91 -13.49 13.46
C GLU A 59 -10.89 -14.51 13.98
N HIS A 60 -10.66 -14.50 15.30
CA HIS A 60 -9.72 -15.44 15.95
C HIS A 60 -8.34 -15.49 15.26
N GLU A 61 -7.78 -14.32 14.92
CA GLU A 61 -6.49 -14.18 14.21
C GLU A 61 -6.45 -14.87 12.84
N GLN A 62 -7.60 -15.09 12.21
CA GLN A 62 -7.74 -15.65 10.86
C GLN A 62 -8.61 -14.74 10.00
N VAL A 63 -8.21 -14.54 8.75
CA VAL A 63 -9.05 -13.82 7.79
C VAL A 63 -10.23 -14.72 7.39
N VAL A 64 -11.45 -14.25 7.63
CA VAL A 64 -12.70 -14.98 7.33
C VAL A 64 -13.50 -14.38 6.17
N LYS A 65 -13.12 -13.19 5.71
CA LYS A 65 -13.68 -12.56 4.52
C LYS A 65 -12.64 -11.69 3.83
N ARG A 66 -12.65 -11.73 2.50
CA ARG A 66 -11.83 -10.87 1.62
C ARG A 66 -12.72 -10.37 0.50
N ARG A 67 -12.77 -9.06 0.28
CA ARG A 67 -13.54 -8.46 -0.80
C ARG A 67 -12.82 -7.22 -1.34
N ILE A 68 -12.89 -7.04 -2.64
CA ILE A 68 -12.46 -5.82 -3.33
C ILE A 68 -13.63 -5.35 -4.21
N ASP A 69 -14.08 -4.13 -3.97
CA ASP A 69 -15.02 -3.42 -4.84
C ASP A 69 -14.23 -2.44 -5.72
N LEU A 70 -14.45 -2.47 -7.03
CA LEU A 70 -13.73 -1.66 -8.02
C LEU A 70 -14.72 -0.81 -8.80
N ARG A 71 -14.30 0.40 -9.13
CA ARG A 71 -15.05 1.32 -9.95
C ARG A 71 -14.78 1.07 -11.44
N GLY A 72 -15.71 0.41 -12.12
CA GLY A 72 -15.58 -0.07 -13.50
C GLY A 72 -15.48 1.01 -14.57
N ASP A 73 -15.96 2.23 -14.29
CA ASP A 73 -15.82 3.41 -15.17
C ASP A 73 -14.51 4.19 -14.96
N ALA A 74 -13.59 3.71 -14.10
CA ALA A 74 -12.24 4.26 -14.00
C ALA A 74 -11.27 3.56 -14.95
N ASP A 75 -10.66 4.28 -15.90
CA ASP A 75 -9.74 3.73 -16.91
C ASP A 75 -8.59 2.89 -16.34
N ASP A 76 -8.15 3.19 -15.10
CA ASP A 76 -7.02 2.55 -14.43
C ASP A 76 -7.43 1.55 -13.33
N TRP A 77 -8.70 1.11 -13.25
CA TRP A 77 -9.10 0.19 -12.18
C TRP A 77 -8.35 -1.14 -12.23
N LEU A 78 -8.11 -1.69 -13.42
CA LEU A 78 -7.44 -2.98 -13.58
C LEU A 78 -5.93 -2.88 -13.35
N SER A 79 -5.33 -1.77 -13.78
CA SER A 79 -3.88 -1.57 -13.76
C SER A 79 -3.37 -0.88 -12.50
N ALA A 80 -4.21 -0.11 -11.80
CA ALA A 80 -3.83 0.64 -10.59
C ALA A 80 -4.67 0.26 -9.38
N ALA A 81 -6.00 0.32 -9.45
CA ALA A 81 -6.84 0.07 -8.26
C ALA A 81 -6.77 -1.39 -7.81
N LEU A 82 -6.85 -2.36 -8.72
CA LEU A 82 -6.80 -3.77 -8.36
C LEU A 82 -5.45 -4.16 -7.70
N PRO A 83 -4.26 -3.82 -8.24
CA PRO A 83 -3.00 -4.06 -7.54
C PRO A 83 -2.91 -3.39 -6.16
N HIS A 84 -3.43 -2.16 -6.05
CA HIS A 84 -3.48 -1.43 -4.79
C HIS A 84 -4.33 -2.19 -3.75
N GLU A 85 -5.61 -2.44 -4.06
CA GLU A 85 -6.53 -3.09 -3.13
C GLU A 85 -6.12 -4.53 -2.81
N LEU A 86 -5.58 -5.26 -3.80
CA LEU A 86 -5.12 -6.62 -3.59
C LEU A 86 -3.88 -6.68 -2.70
N THR A 87 -3.05 -5.63 -2.68
CA THR A 87 -1.94 -5.51 -1.74
C THR A 87 -2.44 -5.49 -0.29
N HIS A 88 -3.46 -4.68 0.03
CA HIS A 88 -4.09 -4.68 1.36
C HIS A 88 -4.57 -6.08 1.76
N ILE A 89 -5.23 -6.77 0.83
CA ILE A 89 -5.79 -8.11 1.07
C ILE A 89 -4.70 -9.15 1.36
N ILE A 90 -3.60 -9.18 0.60
CA ILE A 90 -2.55 -10.19 0.82
C ILE A 90 -1.70 -9.89 2.06
N VAL A 91 -1.58 -8.62 2.45
CA VAL A 91 -0.80 -8.20 3.61
C VAL A 91 -1.54 -8.52 4.90
N ALA A 92 -2.87 -8.45 4.91
CA ALA A 92 -3.69 -8.80 6.06
C ALA A 92 -3.40 -10.22 6.60
N ASP A 93 -3.02 -11.17 5.75
CA ASP A 93 -2.66 -12.54 6.16
C ASP A 93 -1.47 -12.60 7.12
N ARG A 94 -0.55 -11.64 7.02
CA ARG A 94 0.60 -11.53 7.93
C ARG A 94 0.27 -10.77 9.22
N PHE A 95 -0.72 -9.88 9.17
CA PHE A 95 -1.07 -8.94 10.24
C PHE A 95 -2.40 -9.26 10.92
N THR A 96 -2.71 -10.56 11.12
CA THR A 96 -4.00 -10.97 11.70
C THR A 96 -4.12 -10.75 13.21
N LYS A 97 -2.98 -10.70 13.93
CA LYS A 97 -2.94 -10.43 15.37
C LYS A 97 -3.07 -8.96 15.71
N ARG A 98 -2.63 -8.09 14.81
CA ARG A 98 -2.67 -6.64 14.93
C ARG A 98 -2.66 -6.03 13.55
N GLN A 99 -3.61 -5.15 13.30
CA GLN A 99 -3.71 -4.42 12.03
C GLN A 99 -2.38 -3.74 11.70
N ILE A 100 -1.96 -3.89 10.44
CA ILE A 100 -0.80 -3.19 9.90
C ILE A 100 -0.98 -1.65 10.08
N PRO A 101 0.07 -0.91 10.49
CA PRO A 101 0.01 0.54 10.53
C PRO A 101 -0.31 1.16 9.16
N ARG A 102 -1.19 2.17 9.13
CA ARG A 102 -1.71 2.75 7.90
C ARG A 102 -0.63 3.23 6.92
N TRP A 103 0.45 3.81 7.43
CA TRP A 103 1.56 4.29 6.58
C TRP A 103 2.22 3.13 5.81
N ALA A 104 2.37 1.97 6.45
CA ALA A 104 2.99 0.81 5.83
C ALA A 104 2.01 0.21 4.82
N ASP A 105 0.75 0.04 5.22
CA ASP A 105 -0.31 -0.53 4.37
C ASP A 105 -0.50 0.27 3.07
N GLU A 106 -0.71 1.59 3.18
CA GLU A 106 -0.84 2.49 2.03
C GLU A 106 0.44 2.61 1.23
N GLY A 107 1.60 2.69 1.89
CA GLY A 107 2.88 2.77 1.21
C GLY A 107 3.12 1.54 0.33
N MET A 108 2.84 0.34 0.86
CA MET A 108 2.91 -0.90 0.10
C MET A 108 1.94 -0.91 -1.09
N ALA A 109 0.68 -0.54 -0.86
CA ALA A 109 -0.35 -0.53 -1.90
C ALA A 109 -0.06 0.48 -3.01
N ILE A 110 0.46 1.67 -2.68
CA ILE A 110 0.88 2.68 -3.66
C ILE A 110 2.08 2.21 -4.49
N LEU A 111 3.03 1.48 -3.89
CA LEU A 111 4.16 0.94 -4.64
C LEU A 111 3.74 -0.11 -5.67
N ALA A 112 2.59 -0.76 -5.48
CA ALA A 112 2.00 -1.68 -6.45
C ALA A 112 1.29 -0.99 -7.63
N GLU A 113 1.10 0.33 -7.58
CA GLU A 113 0.47 1.09 -8.66
C GLU A 113 1.45 1.36 -9.83
N PRO A 114 0.95 1.59 -11.06
CA PRO A 114 1.77 1.96 -12.20
C PRO A 114 2.56 3.25 -11.94
N LEU A 115 3.76 3.34 -12.54
CA LEU A 115 4.67 4.48 -12.41
C LEU A 115 3.99 5.84 -12.59
N ALA A 116 3.07 5.94 -13.55
CA ALA A 116 2.31 7.17 -13.82
C ALA A 116 1.37 7.59 -12.67
N LYS A 117 0.74 6.65 -11.96
CA LYS A 117 -0.12 6.93 -10.80
C LYS A 117 0.73 7.36 -9.60
N ARG A 118 1.85 6.67 -9.36
CA ARG A 118 2.82 7.04 -8.32
C ARG A 118 3.43 8.41 -8.56
N ALA A 119 3.77 8.75 -9.80
CA ALA A 119 4.27 10.06 -10.16
C ALA A 119 3.24 11.17 -9.85
N ARG A 120 1.95 10.93 -10.12
CA ARG A 120 0.87 11.84 -9.71
C ARG A 120 0.78 12.00 -8.19
N ARG A 121 0.87 10.91 -7.42
CA ARG A 121 0.89 10.96 -5.95
C ARG A 121 2.11 11.68 -5.39
N SER A 122 3.29 11.46 -5.98
CA SER A 122 4.53 12.16 -5.62
C SER A 122 4.42 13.65 -5.89
N ALA A 123 3.86 14.06 -7.03
CA ALA A 123 3.60 15.47 -7.33
C ALA A 123 2.58 16.09 -6.35
N ALA A 124 1.51 15.38 -6.02
CA ALA A 124 0.52 15.83 -5.03
C ALA A 124 1.15 16.01 -3.63
N MET A 125 1.99 15.07 -3.21
CA MET A 125 2.78 15.16 -1.98
C MET A 125 3.70 16.38 -2.00
N GLN A 126 4.50 16.56 -3.05
CA GLN A 126 5.40 17.73 -3.19
C GLN A 126 4.62 19.05 -3.11
N HIS A 127 3.46 19.11 -3.75
CA HIS A 127 2.58 20.26 -3.70
C HIS A 127 1.99 20.52 -2.30
N ALA A 128 1.63 19.47 -1.56
CA ALA A 128 1.16 19.57 -0.19
C ALA A 128 2.29 20.01 0.77
N LEU A 129 3.51 19.47 0.59
CA LEU A 129 4.71 19.83 1.33
C LEU A 129 5.21 21.26 1.03
N ALA A 130 4.89 21.82 -0.13
CA ALA A 130 5.17 23.23 -0.40
C ALA A 130 4.38 24.19 0.52
N ARG A 131 3.27 23.72 1.11
CA ARG A 131 2.37 24.50 1.98
C ARG A 131 2.53 24.17 3.46
N GLN A 132 3.22 23.08 3.79
CA GLN A 132 3.27 22.50 5.14
C GLN A 132 4.62 21.81 5.36
N ARG A 133 5.09 21.73 6.61
CA ARG A 133 6.32 20.95 6.90
C ARG A 133 6.09 19.45 6.65
N PRO A 134 7.11 18.70 6.20
CA PRO A 134 7.04 17.24 6.18
C PRO A 134 6.77 16.69 7.58
N GLN A 135 6.00 15.61 7.62
CA GLN A 135 5.80 14.84 8.84
C GLN A 135 7.08 14.07 9.11
N THR A 136 7.49 14.04 10.38
CA THR A 136 8.56 13.14 10.79
C THR A 136 8.13 11.69 10.59
N ALA A 137 9.08 10.76 10.44
CA ALA A 137 8.74 9.35 10.30
C ALA A 137 7.94 8.84 11.50
N GLY A 138 8.27 9.29 12.72
CA GLY A 138 7.50 8.98 13.93
C GLY A 138 6.07 9.53 13.89
N GLU A 139 5.86 10.77 13.43
CA GLU A 139 4.52 11.34 13.24
C GLU A 139 3.71 10.54 12.20
N LEU A 140 4.34 10.10 11.12
CA LEU A 140 3.72 9.30 10.07
C LEU A 140 3.32 7.90 10.59
N MET A 141 4.22 7.25 11.33
CA MET A 141 4.01 5.92 11.91
C MET A 141 2.92 5.89 12.99
N ALA A 142 2.69 7.02 13.66
CA ALA A 142 1.71 7.16 14.73
C ALA A 142 0.28 7.48 14.25
N ILE A 143 0.04 7.64 12.94
CA ILE A 143 -1.29 8.00 12.44
C ILE A 143 -2.29 6.86 12.64
N GLY A 144 -3.31 7.11 13.48
CA GLY A 144 -4.45 6.20 13.68
C GLY A 144 -5.63 6.46 12.74
N GLN A 145 -5.80 7.69 12.23
CA GLN A 145 -6.89 8.10 11.35
C GLN A 145 -6.35 8.90 10.17
N TYR A 146 -6.89 8.66 8.97
CA TYR A 146 -6.45 9.39 7.78
C TYR A 146 -6.64 10.91 7.96
N PRO A 147 -5.61 11.71 7.64
CA PRO A 147 -5.78 13.16 7.54
C PRO A 147 -6.78 13.53 6.42
N SER A 148 -7.34 14.74 6.50
CA SER A 148 -8.26 15.28 5.50
C SER A 148 -7.55 16.20 4.50
N GLY A 149 -8.09 16.31 3.28
CA GLY A 149 -7.62 17.23 2.23
C GLY A 149 -6.15 17.00 1.84
N ASP A 150 -5.42 18.07 1.55
CA ASP A 150 -3.99 18.02 1.15
C ASP A 150 -3.09 17.26 2.13
N ARG A 151 -3.45 17.19 3.41
CA ARG A 151 -2.69 16.39 4.39
C ARG A 151 -2.79 14.90 4.12
N ARG A 152 -3.90 14.44 3.53
CA ARG A 152 -4.05 13.05 3.07
C ARG A 152 -3.06 12.76 1.95
N ASP A 153 -2.95 13.65 0.98
CA ASP A 153 -2.02 13.49 -0.15
C ASP A 153 -0.57 13.50 0.33
N ALA A 154 -0.23 14.41 1.25
CA ALA A 154 1.07 14.41 1.92
C ALA A 154 1.34 13.10 2.66
N PHE A 155 0.36 12.58 3.42
CA PHE A 155 0.47 11.33 4.15
C PHE A 155 0.71 10.14 3.20
N LEU A 156 -0.10 10.01 2.15
CA LEU A 156 -0.02 8.89 1.20
C LEU A 156 1.31 8.89 0.44
N GLY A 157 1.76 10.06 -0.02
CA GLY A 157 3.05 10.16 -0.69
C GLY A 157 4.24 9.92 0.24
N GLN A 158 4.22 10.48 1.46
CA GLN A 158 5.30 10.26 2.44
C GLN A 158 5.34 8.80 2.87
N SER A 159 4.19 8.13 2.98
CA SER A 159 4.07 6.69 3.26
C SER A 159 4.75 5.86 2.19
N ALA A 160 4.42 6.09 0.91
CA ALA A 160 5.07 5.40 -0.20
C ALA A 160 6.59 5.69 -0.26
N SER A 161 7.00 6.92 0.01
CA SER A 161 8.42 7.30 0.08
C SER A 161 9.16 6.60 1.22
N LEU A 162 8.54 6.50 2.40
CA LEU A 162 9.14 5.84 3.56
C LEU A 162 9.30 4.33 3.35
N VAL A 163 8.27 3.68 2.79
CA VAL A 163 8.38 2.25 2.40
C VAL A 163 9.49 2.07 1.37
N ALA A 164 9.55 2.92 0.33
CA ALA A 164 10.62 2.87 -0.67
C ALA A 164 12.02 2.99 -0.04
N TYR A 165 12.20 3.96 0.86
CA TYR A 165 13.47 4.18 1.57
C TYR A 165 13.88 2.95 2.38
N LEU A 166 12.96 2.39 3.16
CA LEU A 166 13.21 1.23 4.00
C LEU A 166 13.50 -0.04 3.17
N LEU A 167 12.94 -0.14 1.95
CA LEU A 167 13.29 -1.20 1.01
C LEU A 167 14.71 -1.02 0.47
N GLU A 168 15.15 0.21 0.18
CA GLU A 168 16.53 0.46 -0.26
C GLU A 168 17.57 0.16 0.81
N GLN A 169 17.21 0.32 2.09
CA GLN A 169 18.08 -0.04 3.20
C GLN A 169 18.12 -1.57 3.47
N GLY A 170 17.32 -2.38 2.75
CA GLY A 170 17.22 -3.80 3.04
C GLY A 170 16.43 -4.63 2.03
N SER A 171 15.47 -5.39 2.54
CA SER A 171 14.64 -6.31 1.75
C SER A 171 13.18 -6.20 2.20
N PRO A 172 12.21 -6.70 1.40
CA PRO A 172 10.81 -6.78 1.82
C PRO A 172 10.62 -7.48 3.17
N ASP A 173 11.34 -8.58 3.42
CA ASP A 173 11.27 -9.29 4.70
C ASP A 173 11.75 -8.44 5.89
N LYS A 174 12.88 -7.72 5.73
CA LYS A 174 13.36 -6.78 6.76
C LYS A 174 12.35 -5.66 6.99
N PHE A 175 11.78 -5.11 5.93
CA PHE A 175 10.75 -4.08 6.04
C PHE A 175 9.53 -4.58 6.82
N LEU A 176 9.02 -5.76 6.52
CA LEU A 176 7.87 -6.34 7.23
C LEU A 176 8.20 -6.65 8.69
N GLU A 177 9.40 -7.17 8.97
CA GLU A 177 9.87 -7.36 10.35
C GLU A 177 9.95 -6.04 11.11
N PHE A 178 10.42 -4.97 10.46
CA PHE A 178 10.44 -3.63 11.04
C PHE A 178 9.04 -3.11 11.37
N VAL A 179 8.07 -3.30 10.47
CA VAL A 179 6.67 -2.91 10.70
C VAL A 179 6.08 -3.66 11.90
N GLU A 180 6.32 -4.96 12.02
CA GLU A 180 5.86 -5.78 13.15
C GLU A 180 6.50 -5.34 14.49
N ARG A 181 7.82 -5.12 14.48
CA ARG A 181 8.56 -4.69 15.68
C ARG A 181 8.20 -3.27 16.11
N SER A 182 8.08 -2.33 15.18
CA SER A 182 7.72 -0.93 15.48
C SER A 182 6.27 -0.78 15.97
N ALA A 183 5.39 -1.73 15.65
CA ALA A 183 4.03 -1.77 16.20
C ALA A 183 3.96 -2.30 17.65
N THR A 184 5.02 -2.93 18.15
CA THR A 184 5.09 -3.54 19.49
C THR A 184 6.11 -2.88 20.42
N HIS A 185 7.11 -2.22 19.86
CA HIS A 185 8.22 -1.57 20.54
C HIS A 185 8.32 -0.10 20.11
N ASP A 186 9.20 0.65 20.78
CA ASP A 186 9.66 1.94 20.25
C ASP A 186 10.30 1.73 18.86
N TYR A 187 9.86 2.50 17.87
CA TYR A 187 10.37 2.37 16.50
C TYR A 187 11.87 2.64 16.40
N ASP A 188 12.48 3.39 17.31
CA ASP A 188 13.93 3.58 17.36
C ASP A 188 14.66 2.27 17.63
N ARG A 189 14.12 1.48 18.56
CA ARG A 189 14.66 0.16 18.84
C ARG A 189 14.47 -0.76 17.63
N ALA A 190 13.33 -0.70 16.96
CA ALA A 190 13.10 -1.46 15.74
C ALA A 190 14.06 -1.05 14.60
N LEU A 191 14.35 0.25 14.44
CA LEU A 191 15.33 0.76 13.48
C LEU A 191 16.74 0.24 13.79
N ALA A 192 17.15 0.28 15.05
CA ALA A 192 18.44 -0.23 15.49
C ALA A 192 18.54 -1.75 15.27
N ASP A 193 17.53 -2.51 15.66
CA ASP A 193 17.56 -3.97 15.58
C ASP A 193 17.55 -4.48 14.13
N VAL A 194 16.69 -3.91 13.27
CA VAL A 194 16.44 -4.42 11.91
C VAL A 194 17.36 -3.80 10.87
N TYR A 195 17.56 -2.49 10.95
CA TYR A 195 18.33 -1.71 9.97
C TYR A 195 19.71 -1.28 10.47
N GLN A 196 20.06 -1.55 11.73
CA GLN A 196 21.32 -1.09 12.35
C GLN A 196 21.45 0.44 12.32
N ILE A 197 20.31 1.15 12.32
CA ILE A 197 20.27 2.62 12.35
C ILE A 197 20.07 3.08 13.79
N ALA A 198 21.17 3.42 14.46
CA ALA A 198 21.17 3.78 15.88
C ALA A 198 20.70 5.23 16.17
N SER A 199 20.45 6.05 15.14
CA SER A 199 20.08 7.46 15.31
C SER A 199 18.85 7.82 14.50
N ARG A 200 17.75 8.08 15.22
CA ARG A 200 16.50 8.63 14.69
C ARG A 200 16.74 9.85 13.82
N ASN A 201 17.59 10.77 14.27
CA ASN A 201 17.88 11.99 13.53
C ASN A 201 18.60 11.71 12.20
N ARG A 202 19.55 10.77 12.18
CA ARG A 202 20.22 10.38 10.92
C ARG A 202 19.27 9.70 9.96
N PHE A 203 18.41 8.82 10.47
CA PHE A 203 17.35 8.19 9.68
C PHE A 203 16.44 9.25 9.05
N GLU A 204 15.95 10.18 9.86
CA GLU A 204 15.04 11.24 9.44
C GLU A 204 15.65 12.11 8.34
N VAL A 205 16.88 12.59 8.55
CA VAL A 205 17.61 13.41 7.55
C VAL A 205 17.84 12.64 6.26
N ALA A 206 18.25 11.37 6.34
CA ALA A 206 18.52 10.55 5.16
C ALA A 206 17.25 10.24 4.36
N TRP A 207 16.16 9.87 5.05
CA TRP A 207 14.86 9.65 4.41
C TRP A 207 14.31 10.93 3.79
N GLN A 208 14.33 12.05 4.49
CA GLN A 208 13.83 13.33 3.95
C GLN A 208 14.64 13.80 2.75
N ALA A 209 15.97 13.56 2.72
CA ALA A 209 16.78 13.84 1.54
C ALA A 209 16.34 12.99 0.33
N GLN A 210 15.98 11.72 0.56
CA GLN A 210 15.46 10.84 -0.48
C GLN A 210 14.00 11.12 -0.86
N MET A 211 13.17 11.67 0.04
CA MET A 211 11.76 11.94 -0.22
C MET A 211 11.53 12.81 -1.47
N PHE A 212 12.52 13.63 -1.81
CA PHE A 212 12.51 14.48 -3.00
C PHE A 212 13.17 13.85 -4.24
N SER A 213 13.81 12.68 -4.12
CA SER A 213 14.31 11.87 -5.22
C SER A 213 13.41 10.65 -5.47
N ARG A 214 13.44 10.08 -6.68
CA ARG A 214 12.75 8.81 -6.95
C ARG A 214 13.61 7.68 -6.40
N GLY A 215 13.06 6.90 -5.47
CA GLY A 215 13.75 5.73 -4.93
C GLY A 215 13.87 4.61 -5.98
N GLU A 216 15.07 4.07 -6.18
CA GLU A 216 15.37 3.01 -7.14
C GLU A 216 14.66 1.70 -6.77
N SER A 217 14.61 1.35 -5.47
CA SER A 217 13.92 0.10 -5.06
C SER A 217 12.42 0.16 -5.29
N ALA A 218 11.80 1.34 -5.20
CA ALA A 218 10.40 1.49 -5.55
C ALA A 218 10.16 1.23 -7.04
N GLU A 219 11.02 1.74 -7.91
CA GLU A 219 10.94 1.48 -9.36
C GLU A 219 11.14 0.00 -9.66
N LEU A 220 12.14 -0.65 -9.06
CA LEU A 220 12.36 -2.10 -9.18
C LEU A 220 11.21 -2.93 -8.61
N PHE A 221 10.56 -2.47 -7.53
CA PHE A 221 9.40 -3.15 -6.97
C PHE A 221 8.22 -3.11 -7.94
N ALA A 222 7.90 -1.93 -8.49
CA ALA A 222 6.84 -1.81 -9.48
C ALA A 222 7.15 -2.55 -10.77
N SER A 223 8.41 -2.61 -11.22
CA SER A 223 8.76 -3.35 -12.44
C SER A 223 8.57 -4.86 -12.31
N ARG A 224 8.48 -5.40 -11.08
CA ARG A 224 8.20 -6.83 -10.82
C ARG A 224 6.72 -7.16 -10.86
N ILE A 225 5.85 -6.16 -10.73
CA ILE A 225 4.40 -6.33 -10.76
C ILE A 225 3.96 -6.11 -12.19
N GLU A 226 3.63 -7.20 -12.89
CA GLU A 226 3.12 -7.06 -14.23
C GLU A 226 1.70 -6.49 -14.17
N VAL A 227 1.45 -5.48 -15.01
CA VAL A 227 0.11 -4.94 -15.18
C VAL A 227 -0.78 -6.07 -15.69
N VAL A 228 -1.93 -6.26 -15.04
CA VAL A 228 -2.97 -7.14 -15.57
C VAL A 228 -3.45 -6.54 -16.89
N THR A 229 -2.91 -7.04 -18.00
CA THR A 229 -3.29 -6.61 -19.36
C THR A 229 -4.51 -7.38 -19.81
N SER A 230 -5.43 -6.67 -20.46
CA SER A 230 -6.82 -7.07 -20.65
C SER A 230 -7.02 -8.28 -21.57
N GLY A 231 -7.79 -9.25 -21.07
CA GLY A 231 -8.61 -10.20 -21.84
C GLY A 231 -10.09 -10.10 -21.45
N TRP A 232 -10.49 -8.99 -20.81
CA TRP A 232 -11.86 -8.74 -20.38
C TRP A 232 -12.61 -8.02 -21.50
N ARG A 233 -13.64 -8.67 -22.04
CA ARG A 233 -14.74 -8.00 -22.72
C ARG A 233 -15.90 -8.00 -21.73
N ALA A 234 -16.40 -6.82 -21.36
CA ALA A 234 -17.73 -6.72 -20.78
C ALA A 234 -18.71 -7.24 -21.85
N ASN A 235 -19.37 -8.36 -21.58
CA ASN A 235 -20.60 -8.71 -22.29
C ASN A 235 -21.76 -8.07 -21.55
#